data_AF-A0A1F9FQQ8-F1
#
_entry.id   AF-A0A1F9FQQ8-F1
#
_cell.length_a   1.000
_cell.length_b   1.000
_cell.length_c   1.000
_cell.angle_alpha   90.00
_cell.angle_beta   90.00
_cell.angle_gamma   90.00
#
_symmetry.space_group_name_H-M   'P 1'
#
loop_
_entity.id
_entity.type
_entity.pdbx_description
1 polymer ?
#
loop_
_entity_poly.entity_id
_entity_poly.type
_entity_poly.pdbx_seq_one_letter_code
_entity_poly.pdbx_strand_id
1 'polypeptide(L)'
;MSMLQSLRHVASAVRHAEVLADEAEDLEETALATRLRARGRELAADLERAVEVLDDVEPARQARAVAHEGLGALYGDVTMRLEAQLSPERASRLSPGGHLDVVERARFRFRHLAAHADERLAAVREEIGAALARYDAAVDAYLIVCAEAQSKKDEAVVKSQALRLELERVKQRLLLLAPAGGEAWRRIKRRAVRTKRARWLDAAKARHLLGDVYAATA
;
A
#
# COMPACT_ATOMS: atom_id res chain seq x y z
N MET A 1 -6.74 -9.16 -5.35
CA MET A 1 -7.37 -8.70 -4.08
C MET A 1 -7.01 -7.24 -3.92
N SER A 2 -7.99 -6.34 -3.78
CA SER A 2 -7.68 -4.91 -3.53
C SER A 2 -7.06 -4.73 -2.14
N MET A 3 -6.27 -3.67 -1.93
CA MET A 3 -5.59 -3.41 -0.65
C MET A 3 -6.58 -3.34 0.53
N LEU A 4 -7.75 -2.73 0.29
CA LEU A 4 -8.85 -2.62 1.27
C LEU A 4 -9.43 -3.99 1.67
N GLN A 5 -9.44 -4.97 0.77
CA GLN A 5 -9.97 -6.30 1.07
C GLN A 5 -9.13 -7.04 2.12
N SER A 6 -7.82 -6.84 2.12
CA SER A 6 -6.92 -7.41 3.13
C SER A 6 -7.14 -6.78 4.51
N LEU A 7 -7.40 -5.47 4.57
CA LEU A 7 -7.64 -4.76 5.83
C LEU A 7 -9.00 -5.09 6.47
N ARG A 8 -10.03 -5.44 5.68
CA ARG A 8 -11.30 -5.97 6.22
C ARG A 8 -11.09 -7.19 7.11
N HIS A 9 -10.13 -8.03 6.74
CA HIS A 9 -9.76 -9.20 7.52
C HIS A 9 -9.11 -8.77 8.84
N VAL A 10 -8.22 -7.77 8.84
CA VAL A 10 -7.62 -7.20 10.06
C VAL A 10 -8.72 -6.67 11.01
N ALA A 11 -9.64 -5.84 10.50
CA ALA A 11 -10.77 -5.32 11.27
C ALA A 11 -11.65 -6.43 11.88
N SER A 12 -11.84 -7.53 11.15
CA SER A 12 -12.57 -8.69 11.67
C SER A 12 -11.84 -9.34 12.86
N ALA A 13 -10.51 -9.37 12.87
CA ALA A 13 -9.74 -9.92 13.98
C ALA A 13 -9.86 -9.04 15.23
N VAL A 14 -9.84 -7.71 15.07
CA VAL A 14 -10.08 -6.74 16.17
C VAL A 14 -11.44 -7.01 16.82
N ARG A 15 -12.52 -7.08 16.03
CA ARG A 15 -13.87 -7.38 16.54
C ARG A 15 -13.96 -8.73 17.25
N HIS A 16 -13.24 -9.74 16.79
CA HIS A 16 -13.21 -11.03 17.47
C HIS A 16 -12.48 -10.96 18.82
N ALA A 17 -11.42 -10.15 18.91
CA ALA A 17 -10.71 -9.94 20.17
C ALA A 17 -11.57 -9.23 21.21
N GLU A 18 -12.34 -8.21 20.80
CA GLU A 18 -13.32 -7.52 21.66
C GLU A 18 -14.35 -8.51 22.20
N VAL A 19 -15.03 -9.22 21.32
CA VAL A 19 -16.07 -10.18 21.72
C VAL A 19 -15.53 -11.29 22.61
N LEU A 20 -14.38 -11.89 22.27
CA LEU A 20 -13.83 -12.96 23.10
C LEU A 20 -13.25 -12.45 24.42
N ALA A 21 -12.90 -11.16 24.52
CA ALA A 21 -12.54 -10.55 25.79
C ALA A 21 -13.77 -10.39 26.70
N ASP A 22 -14.90 -9.97 26.15
CA ASP A 22 -16.15 -9.84 26.91
C ASP A 22 -16.62 -11.23 27.41
N GLU A 23 -16.59 -12.25 26.55
CA GLU A 23 -16.92 -13.62 26.97
C GLU A 23 -15.90 -14.19 27.98
N ALA A 24 -14.64 -13.75 27.95
CA ALA A 24 -13.67 -14.13 28.96
C ALA A 24 -13.95 -13.45 30.31
N GLU A 25 -14.36 -12.18 30.31
CA GLU A 25 -14.77 -11.46 31.51
C GLU A 25 -16.03 -12.06 32.14
N ASP A 26 -17.04 -12.42 31.33
CA ASP A 26 -18.25 -13.12 31.77
C ASP A 26 -17.94 -14.47 32.44
N LEU A 27 -16.83 -15.11 32.07
CA LEU A 27 -16.35 -16.38 32.63
C LEU A 27 -15.27 -16.18 33.71
N GLU A 28 -15.14 -14.96 34.25
CA GLU A 28 -14.21 -14.57 35.31
C GLU A 28 -12.71 -14.69 34.93
N GLU A 29 -12.40 -14.88 33.64
CA GLU A 29 -11.04 -14.95 33.08
C GLU A 29 -10.48 -13.54 32.80
N THR A 30 -10.43 -12.70 33.85
CA THR A 30 -10.11 -11.26 33.77
C THR A 30 -8.73 -10.97 33.14
N ALA A 31 -7.72 -11.78 33.46
CA ALA A 31 -6.39 -11.63 32.90
C ALA A 31 -6.37 -11.89 31.38
N LEU A 32 -7.17 -12.86 30.93
CA LEU A 32 -7.32 -13.20 29.52
C LEU A 32 -8.07 -12.09 28.77
N ALA A 33 -9.17 -11.60 29.35
CA ALA A 33 -9.92 -10.46 28.81
C ALA A 33 -9.03 -9.22 28.63
N THR A 34 -8.25 -8.89 29.65
CA THR A 34 -7.31 -7.75 29.63
C THR A 34 -6.27 -7.91 28.51
N ARG A 35 -5.68 -9.11 28.37
CA ARG A 35 -4.71 -9.39 27.31
C ARG A 35 -5.32 -9.26 25.92
N LEU A 36 -6.51 -9.84 25.71
CA LEU A 36 -7.20 -9.76 24.42
C LEU A 36 -7.53 -8.31 24.04
N ARG A 37 -8.01 -7.50 24.99
CA ARG A 37 -8.28 -6.07 24.76
C ARG A 37 -7.01 -5.31 24.39
N ALA A 38 -5.91 -5.55 25.11
CA ALA A 38 -4.63 -4.91 24.79
C ALA A 38 -4.19 -5.25 23.35
N ARG A 39 -4.21 -6.53 22.99
CA ARG A 39 -3.84 -6.99 21.64
C ARG A 39 -4.80 -6.49 20.56
N GLY A 40 -6.10 -6.42 20.86
CA GLY A 40 -7.11 -5.85 19.97
C GLY A 40 -6.86 -4.37 19.69
N ARG A 41 -6.55 -3.57 20.72
CA ARG A 41 -6.21 -2.15 20.59
C ARG A 41 -4.92 -1.93 19.80
N GLU A 42 -3.88 -2.71 20.06
CA GLU A 42 -2.64 -2.65 19.28
C GLU A 42 -2.91 -2.87 17.79
N LEU A 43 -3.69 -3.92 17.46
CA LEU A 43 -4.03 -4.22 16.07
C LEU A 43 -4.97 -3.17 15.45
N ALA A 44 -5.85 -2.56 16.23
CA ALA A 44 -6.69 -1.46 15.78
C ALA A 44 -5.84 -0.23 15.40
N ALA A 45 -4.85 0.12 16.23
CA ALA A 45 -3.92 1.21 15.93
C ALA A 45 -3.01 0.91 14.72
N ASP A 46 -2.65 -0.36 14.48
CA ASP A 46 -1.96 -0.78 13.24
C ASP A 46 -2.87 -0.67 12.01
N LEU A 47 -4.16 -1.03 12.15
CA LEU A 47 -5.15 -0.91 11.09
C LEU A 47 -5.39 0.55 10.72
N GLU A 48 -5.58 1.43 11.70
CA GLU A 48 -5.77 2.87 11.50
C GLU A 48 -4.59 3.47 10.73
N ARG A 49 -3.36 3.24 11.20
CA ARG A 49 -2.14 3.69 10.48
C ARG A 49 -2.05 3.16 9.06
N ALA A 50 -2.45 1.91 8.82
CA ALA A 50 -2.45 1.33 7.47
C ALA A 50 -3.51 1.94 6.55
N VAL A 51 -4.64 2.40 7.11
CA VAL A 51 -5.68 3.13 6.37
C VAL A 51 -5.22 4.56 6.08
N GLU A 52 -4.70 5.26 7.08
CA GLU A 52 -4.19 6.63 6.93
C GLU A 52 -3.17 6.74 5.79
N VAL A 53 -2.13 5.89 5.79
CA VAL A 53 -1.11 5.90 4.73
C VAL A 53 -1.68 5.47 3.36
N LEU A 54 -2.75 4.67 3.34
CA LEU A 54 -3.41 4.29 2.09
C LEU A 54 -4.17 5.47 1.47
N ASP A 55 -4.69 6.38 2.29
CA ASP A 55 -5.39 7.58 1.82
C ASP A 55 -4.44 8.55 1.09
N ASP A 56 -3.13 8.51 1.39
CA ASP A 56 -2.10 9.31 0.70
C ASP A 56 -1.78 8.81 -0.72
N VAL A 57 -2.13 7.56 -1.06
CA VAL A 57 -1.81 6.97 -2.37
C VAL A 57 -2.56 7.70 -3.50
N GLU A 58 -3.81 8.10 -3.26
CA GLU A 58 -4.63 8.76 -4.27
C GLU A 58 -4.13 10.17 -4.61
N PRO A 59 -3.88 11.07 -3.64
CA PRO A 59 -3.23 12.35 -3.90
C PRO A 59 -1.89 12.21 -4.63
N ALA A 60 -1.04 11.27 -4.24
CA ALA A 60 0.26 11.06 -4.89
C ALA A 60 0.11 10.59 -6.34
N ARG A 61 -0.87 9.70 -6.61
CA ARG A 61 -1.23 9.25 -7.96
C ARG A 61 -1.70 10.42 -8.83
N GLN A 62 -2.56 11.28 -8.27
CA GLN A 62 -3.06 12.48 -8.94
C GLN A 62 -1.93 13.46 -9.25
N ALA A 63 -1.04 13.73 -8.29
CA ALA A 63 0.12 14.61 -8.49
C ALA A 63 1.02 14.12 -9.64
N ARG A 64 1.28 12.80 -9.70
CA ARG A 64 2.01 12.17 -10.81
C ARG A 64 1.29 12.36 -12.15
N ALA A 65 -0.03 12.19 -12.19
CA ALA A 65 -0.83 12.39 -13.41
C ALA A 65 -0.78 13.85 -13.89
N VAL A 66 -0.95 14.81 -12.98
CA VAL A 66 -0.83 16.25 -13.29
C VAL A 66 0.56 16.60 -13.82
N ALA A 67 1.62 16.02 -13.25
CA ALA A 67 2.99 16.24 -13.74
C ALA A 67 3.20 15.65 -15.14
N HIS A 68 2.61 14.47 -15.42
CA HIS A 68 2.65 13.84 -16.75
C HIS A 68 1.91 14.67 -17.80
N GLU A 69 0.70 15.12 -17.49
CA GLU A 69 -0.10 15.99 -18.36
C GLU A 69 0.60 17.33 -18.62
N GLY A 70 1.16 17.95 -17.57
CA GLY A 70 1.93 19.19 -17.68
C GLY A 70 3.18 19.05 -18.54
N LEU A 71 3.89 17.92 -18.44
CA LEU A 71 5.00 17.60 -19.34
C LEU A 71 4.52 17.42 -20.78
N GLY A 72 3.35 16.80 -20.98
CA GLY A 72 2.73 16.63 -22.29
C GLY A 72 2.37 17.95 -22.97
N ALA A 73 1.71 18.85 -22.25
CA ALA A 73 1.37 20.18 -22.73
C ALA A 73 2.64 20.97 -23.12
N LEU A 74 3.63 21.01 -22.21
CA LEU A 74 4.91 21.68 -22.48
C LEU A 74 5.61 21.08 -23.71
N TYR A 75 5.61 19.75 -23.86
CA TYR A 75 6.24 19.09 -24.99
C TYR A 75 5.59 19.51 -26.32
N GLY A 76 4.25 19.65 -26.35
CA GLY A 76 3.51 20.17 -27.49
C GLY A 76 3.92 21.60 -27.84
N ASP A 77 3.87 22.50 -26.86
CA ASP A 77 4.22 23.93 -27.03
C ASP A 77 5.66 24.12 -27.51
N VAL A 78 6.59 23.38 -26.91
CA VAL A 78 8.00 23.39 -27.30
C VAL A 78 8.18 22.87 -28.72
N THR A 79 7.42 21.85 -29.14
CA THR A 79 7.48 21.34 -30.53
C THR A 79 7.16 22.47 -31.51
N MET A 80 6.05 23.19 -31.31
CA MET A 80 5.66 24.30 -32.18
C MET A 80 6.71 25.43 -32.19
N ARG A 81 7.27 25.76 -31.02
CA ARG A 81 8.33 26.78 -30.90
C ARG A 81 9.59 26.38 -31.66
N LEU A 82 10.02 25.13 -31.55
CA LEU A 82 11.22 24.64 -32.25
C LEU A 82 11.01 24.60 -33.76
N GLU A 83 9.82 24.22 -34.23
CA GLU A 83 9.47 24.25 -35.66
C GLU A 83 9.45 25.67 -36.24
N ALA A 84 9.10 26.68 -35.44
CA ALA A 84 9.13 28.08 -35.85
C ALA A 84 10.55 28.69 -35.86
N GLN A 85 11.49 28.14 -35.08
CA GLN A 85 12.84 28.70 -34.87
C GLN A 85 13.96 27.97 -35.64
N LEU A 86 13.72 26.72 -36.05
CA LEU A 86 14.73 25.86 -36.67
C LEU A 86 14.35 25.46 -38.10
N SER A 87 15.34 25.03 -38.88
CA SER A 87 15.05 24.41 -40.18
C SER A 87 14.26 23.10 -39.97
N PRO A 88 13.45 22.68 -40.96
CA PRO A 88 12.70 21.42 -40.88
C PRO A 88 13.57 20.20 -40.56
N GLU A 89 14.78 20.09 -41.13
CA GLU A 89 15.67 18.96 -40.81
C GLU A 89 16.15 18.98 -39.36
N ARG A 90 16.45 20.17 -38.81
CA ARG A 90 16.88 20.31 -37.42
C ARG A 90 15.74 20.04 -36.45
N ALA A 91 14.54 20.54 -36.73
CA ALA A 91 13.36 20.28 -35.92
C ALA A 91 13.01 18.78 -35.91
N SER A 92 13.07 18.11 -37.06
CA SER A 92 12.82 16.67 -37.18
C SER A 92 13.80 15.83 -36.34
N ARG A 93 15.08 16.20 -36.28
CA ARG A 93 16.09 15.50 -35.44
C ARG A 93 15.82 15.63 -33.94
N LEU A 94 15.04 16.61 -33.50
CA LEU A 94 14.65 16.82 -32.10
C LEU A 94 13.28 16.20 -31.75
N SER A 95 12.63 15.55 -32.71
CA SER A 95 11.29 14.99 -32.59
C SER A 95 11.33 13.48 -32.85
N PRO A 96 11.49 12.66 -31.80
CA PRO A 96 11.48 11.20 -31.95
C PRO A 96 10.07 10.70 -32.32
N GLY A 97 9.99 9.43 -32.72
CA GLY A 97 8.75 8.83 -33.20
C GLY A 97 7.59 8.91 -32.21
N GLY A 98 6.38 9.15 -32.74
CA GLY A 98 5.16 9.32 -31.94
C GLY A 98 4.69 8.08 -31.16
N HIS A 99 5.30 6.92 -31.42
CA HIS A 99 5.03 5.67 -30.68
C HIS A 99 5.63 5.65 -29.27
N LEU A 100 6.59 6.55 -28.97
CA LEU A 100 7.16 6.69 -27.64
C LEU A 100 6.25 7.51 -26.72
N ASP A 101 6.30 7.21 -25.42
CA ASP A 101 5.60 8.01 -24.41
C ASP A 101 6.18 9.43 -24.33
N VAL A 102 5.36 10.40 -23.93
CA VAL A 102 5.77 11.80 -23.90
C VAL A 102 6.98 12.06 -22.99
N VAL A 103 7.14 11.29 -21.91
CA VAL A 103 8.32 11.36 -21.03
C VAL A 103 9.57 10.94 -21.78
N GLU A 104 9.51 9.85 -22.53
CA GLU A 104 10.65 9.33 -23.32
C GLU A 104 11.02 10.32 -24.42
N ARG A 105 10.01 10.89 -25.09
CA ARG A 105 10.21 11.91 -26.12
C ARG A 105 10.82 13.19 -25.55
N ALA A 106 10.37 13.62 -24.37
CA ALA A 106 10.93 14.77 -23.68
C ALA A 106 12.38 14.53 -23.24
N ARG A 107 12.69 13.35 -22.68
CA ARG A 107 14.07 12.95 -22.32
C ARG A 107 15.00 12.89 -23.53
N PHE A 108 14.51 12.35 -24.65
CA PHE A 108 15.25 12.37 -25.91
C PHE A 108 15.58 13.81 -26.32
N ARG A 109 14.56 14.67 -26.42
CA ARG A 109 14.73 16.07 -26.82
C ARG A 109 15.67 16.82 -25.88
N PHE A 110 15.52 16.66 -24.58
CA PHE A 110 16.39 17.27 -23.57
C PHE A 110 17.87 16.89 -23.79
N ARG A 111 18.16 15.59 -23.95
CA ARG A 111 19.53 15.11 -24.22
C ARG A 111 20.11 15.67 -25.52
N HIS A 112 19.30 15.73 -26.57
CA HIS A 112 19.74 16.29 -27.85
C HIS A 112 19.98 17.80 -27.75
N LEU A 113 19.10 18.56 -27.10
CA LEU A 113 19.30 19.99 -26.86
C LEU A 113 20.52 20.27 -25.97
N ALA A 114 20.83 19.40 -25.01
CA ALA A 114 22.03 19.53 -24.18
C ALA A 114 23.33 19.39 -24.98
N ALA A 115 23.32 18.60 -26.06
CA ALA A 115 24.46 18.43 -26.95
C ALA A 115 24.65 19.59 -27.96
N HIS A 116 23.71 20.54 -28.02
CA HIS A 116 23.79 21.70 -28.93
C HIS A 116 24.24 22.94 -28.15
N ALA A 117 25.22 23.67 -28.69
CA ALA A 117 25.75 24.91 -28.11
C ALA A 117 24.93 26.16 -28.49
N ASP A 118 23.72 26.00 -29.04
CA ASP A 118 22.89 27.13 -29.46
C ASP A 118 22.20 27.77 -28.23
N GLU A 119 22.67 28.97 -27.85
CA GLU A 119 22.13 29.72 -26.72
C GLU A 119 20.64 30.06 -26.88
N ARG A 120 20.13 30.16 -28.11
CA ARG A 120 18.69 30.40 -28.37
C ARG A 120 17.81 29.27 -27.86
N LEU A 121 18.37 28.07 -27.74
CA LEU A 121 17.68 26.87 -27.26
C LEU A 121 17.91 26.60 -25.77
N ALA A 122 18.71 27.42 -25.08
CA ALA A 122 19.00 27.25 -23.66
C ALA A 122 17.73 27.31 -22.80
N ALA A 123 16.86 28.29 -23.06
CA ALA A 123 15.58 28.42 -22.35
C ALA A 123 14.68 27.19 -22.55
N VAL A 124 14.57 26.68 -23.79
CA VAL A 124 13.81 25.46 -24.09
C VAL A 124 14.36 24.26 -23.31
N ARG A 125 15.69 24.12 -23.28
CA ARG A 125 16.36 23.03 -22.55
C ARG A 125 16.07 23.10 -21.05
N GLU A 126 16.16 24.29 -20.46
CA GLU A 126 15.86 24.52 -19.04
C GLU A 126 14.40 24.21 -18.70
N GLU A 127 13.45 24.67 -19.53
CA GLU A 127 12.03 24.39 -19.35
C GLU A 127 11.72 22.88 -19.37
N ILE A 128 12.23 22.14 -20.37
CA ILE A 128 12.05 20.69 -20.45
C ILE A 128 12.72 20.01 -19.25
N GLY A 129 13.94 20.42 -18.90
CA GLY A 129 14.68 19.87 -17.76
C GLY A 129 13.91 20.04 -16.44
N ALA A 130 13.36 21.23 -16.20
CA ALA A 130 12.54 21.52 -15.03
C ALA A 130 11.23 20.72 -15.01
N ALA A 131 10.59 20.51 -16.17
CA ALA A 131 9.39 19.68 -16.25
C ALA A 131 9.69 18.19 -16.02
N LEU A 132 10.78 17.67 -16.58
CA LEU A 132 11.25 16.31 -16.33
C LEU A 132 11.58 16.09 -14.85
N ALA A 133 12.29 17.03 -14.22
CA ALA A 133 12.60 16.95 -12.79
C ALA A 133 11.34 16.94 -11.92
N ARG A 134 10.33 17.77 -12.25
CA ARG A 134 9.04 17.76 -11.55
C ARG A 134 8.29 16.43 -11.72
N TYR A 135 8.30 15.87 -12.93
CA TYR A 135 7.70 14.57 -13.20
C TYR A 135 8.40 13.45 -12.42
N ASP A 136 9.73 13.39 -12.47
CA ASP A 136 10.52 12.38 -11.77
C ASP A 136 10.30 12.47 -10.24
N ALA A 137 10.29 13.69 -9.67
CA ALA A 137 9.98 13.89 -8.26
C ALA A 137 8.56 13.42 -7.87
N ALA A 138 7.56 13.64 -8.74
CA ALA A 138 6.20 13.16 -8.51
C ALA A 138 6.09 11.63 -8.61
N VAL A 139 6.87 11.00 -9.50
CA VAL A 139 6.98 9.54 -9.59
C VAL A 139 7.61 8.98 -8.32
N ASP A 140 8.73 9.55 -7.86
CA ASP A 140 9.43 9.11 -6.66
C ASP A 140 8.52 9.22 -5.42
N ALA A 141 7.84 10.36 -5.25
CA ALA A 141 6.88 10.55 -4.17
C ALA A 141 5.75 9.50 -4.21
N TYR A 142 5.20 9.23 -5.39
CA TYR A 142 4.18 8.19 -5.56
C TYR A 142 4.69 6.79 -5.20
N LEU A 143 5.90 6.44 -5.62
CA LEU A 143 6.51 5.14 -5.32
C LEU A 143 6.81 4.98 -3.82
N ILE A 144 7.30 6.03 -3.15
CA ILE A 144 7.53 6.04 -1.70
C ILE A 144 6.22 5.77 -0.96
N VAL A 145 5.17 6.53 -1.27
CA VAL A 145 3.85 6.37 -0.62
C VAL A 145 3.28 4.96 -0.87
N CYS A 146 3.42 4.42 -2.09
CA CYS A 146 2.99 3.06 -2.39
C CYS A 146 3.75 2.01 -1.57
N ALA A 147 5.06 2.18 -1.41
CA ALA A 147 5.90 1.27 -0.63
C ALA A 147 5.54 1.32 0.86
N GLU A 148 5.30 2.52 1.41
CA GLU A 148 4.87 2.71 2.79
C GLU A 148 3.49 2.10 3.05
N ALA A 149 2.50 2.39 2.18
CA ALA A 149 1.16 1.83 2.27
C ALA A 149 1.19 0.29 2.22
N GLN A 150 2.00 -0.27 1.32
CA GLN A 150 2.19 -1.72 1.21
C GLN A 150 2.82 -2.30 2.49
N SER A 151 3.85 -1.64 3.04
CA SER A 151 4.55 -2.07 4.25
C SER A 151 3.61 -2.08 5.46
N LYS A 152 2.86 -1.00 5.70
CA LYS A 152 1.91 -0.89 6.82
C LYS A 152 0.78 -1.90 6.73
N LYS A 153 0.24 -2.10 5.52
CA LYS A 153 -0.75 -3.15 5.28
C LYS A 153 -0.20 -4.53 5.61
N ASP A 154 1.00 -4.85 5.15
CA ASP A 154 1.60 -6.17 5.39
C ASP A 154 1.86 -6.39 6.88
N GLU A 155 2.35 -5.38 7.59
CA GLU A 155 2.51 -5.39 9.05
C GLU A 155 1.18 -5.71 9.76
N ALA A 156 0.11 -4.96 9.45
CA ALA A 156 -1.21 -5.16 10.03
C ALA A 156 -1.78 -6.55 9.71
N VAL A 157 -1.61 -7.02 8.48
CA VAL A 157 -2.06 -8.38 8.06
C VAL A 157 -1.31 -9.45 8.83
N VAL A 158 0.01 -9.35 8.96
CA VAL A 158 0.85 -10.31 9.70
C VAL A 158 0.43 -10.36 11.17
N LYS A 159 0.32 -9.20 11.83
CA LYS A 159 -0.15 -9.13 13.23
C LYS A 159 -1.57 -9.67 13.40
N SER A 160 -2.45 -9.45 12.43
CA SER A 160 -3.81 -10.03 12.46
C SER A 160 -3.80 -11.56 12.38
N GLN A 161 -2.86 -12.16 11.65
CA GLN A 161 -2.72 -13.61 11.56
C GLN A 161 -2.24 -14.19 12.90
N ALA A 162 -1.27 -13.56 13.54
CA ALA A 162 -0.83 -13.93 14.89
C ALA A 162 -2.00 -13.87 15.89
N LEU A 163 -2.74 -12.76 15.90
CA LEU A 163 -3.89 -12.60 16.79
C LEU A 163 -4.97 -13.65 16.54
N ARG A 164 -5.27 -14.01 15.29
CA ARG A 164 -6.28 -15.05 15.02
C ARG A 164 -5.91 -16.43 15.53
N LEU A 165 -4.63 -16.79 15.46
CA LEU A 165 -4.15 -18.05 16.02
C LEU A 165 -4.31 -18.04 17.55
N GLU A 166 -4.03 -16.91 18.19
CA GLU A 166 -4.31 -16.71 19.61
C GLU A 166 -5.81 -16.80 19.90
N LEU A 167 -6.66 -16.11 19.14
CA LEU A 167 -8.12 -16.11 19.32
C LEU A 167 -8.72 -17.51 19.18
N GLU A 168 -8.20 -18.36 18.29
CA GLU A 168 -8.66 -19.74 18.18
C GLU A 168 -8.32 -20.56 19.43
N ARG A 169 -7.10 -20.40 19.99
CA ARG A 169 -6.71 -21.04 21.26
C ARG A 169 -7.55 -20.54 22.43
N VAL A 170 -7.81 -19.23 22.47
CA VAL A 170 -8.65 -18.63 23.51
C VAL A 170 -10.08 -19.12 23.40
N LYS A 171 -10.65 -19.15 22.19
CA LYS A 171 -11.98 -19.72 21.95
C LYS A 171 -12.07 -21.17 22.46
N GLN A 172 -11.07 -22.00 22.18
CA GLN A 172 -11.03 -23.38 22.69
C GLN A 172 -10.99 -23.43 24.21
N ARG A 173 -10.15 -22.61 24.86
CA ARG A 173 -10.11 -22.50 26.33
C ARG A 173 -11.45 -22.07 26.91
N LEU A 174 -12.07 -21.01 26.39
CA LEU A 174 -13.36 -20.52 26.89
C LEU A 174 -14.49 -21.55 26.70
N LEU A 175 -14.46 -22.35 25.62
CA LEU A 175 -15.42 -23.45 25.43
C LEU A 175 -15.27 -24.58 26.45
N LEU A 176 -14.08 -24.78 27.02
CA LEU A 176 -13.85 -25.76 28.09
C LEU A 176 -14.34 -25.24 29.45
N LEU A 177 -14.33 -23.93 29.66
CA LEU A 177 -14.78 -23.28 30.90
C LEU A 177 -16.30 -23.07 30.91
N ALA A 178 -16.88 -22.73 29.76
CA ALA A 178 -18.31 -22.47 29.64
C ALA A 178 -19.14 -23.77 29.82
N PRO A 179 -20.24 -23.74 30.58
CA PRO A 179 -21.15 -24.89 30.71
C PRO A 179 -21.63 -25.37 29.34
N ALA A 180 -21.46 -26.67 29.06
CA ALA A 180 -21.81 -27.26 27.78
C ALA A 180 -23.31 -27.05 27.46
N GLY A 181 -23.62 -26.47 26.30
CA GLY A 181 -24.99 -26.14 25.90
C GLY A 181 -25.56 -24.85 26.52
N GLY A 182 -24.84 -24.25 27.48
CA GLY A 182 -25.16 -22.95 28.06
C GLY A 182 -25.13 -21.81 27.04
N GLU A 183 -25.61 -20.63 27.44
CA GLU A 183 -25.72 -19.48 26.54
C GLU A 183 -24.33 -18.99 26.07
N ALA A 184 -23.40 -18.78 27.00
CA ALA A 184 -22.02 -18.40 26.71
C ALA A 184 -21.36 -19.41 25.75
N TRP A 185 -21.50 -20.71 26.03
CA TRP A 185 -20.97 -21.76 25.16
C TRP A 185 -21.53 -21.66 23.72
N ARG A 186 -22.83 -21.43 23.57
CA ARG A 186 -23.47 -21.24 22.24
C ARG A 186 -23.00 -19.97 21.54
N ARG A 187 -22.77 -18.87 22.27
CA ARG A 187 -22.24 -17.61 21.70
C ARG A 187 -20.80 -17.81 21.22
N ILE A 188 -19.92 -18.36 22.06
CA ILE A 188 -18.52 -18.63 21.75
C ILE A 188 -18.40 -19.61 20.57
N LYS A 189 -19.15 -20.72 20.59
CA LYS A 189 -19.08 -21.76 19.54
C LYS A 189 -19.44 -21.21 18.15
N ARG A 190 -20.44 -20.32 18.06
CA ARG A 190 -20.89 -19.71 16.79
C ARG A 190 -19.85 -18.79 16.16
N ARG A 191 -18.81 -18.37 16.89
CA ARG A 191 -17.77 -17.49 16.34
C ARG A 191 -16.82 -18.28 15.45
N ALA A 192 -16.72 -17.88 14.18
CA ALA A 192 -15.76 -18.44 13.25
C ALA A 192 -14.51 -17.55 13.16
N VAL A 193 -13.44 -17.93 13.83
CA VAL A 193 -12.13 -17.27 13.69
C VAL A 193 -11.41 -17.91 12.51
N ARG A 194 -11.38 -17.23 11.36
CA ARG A 194 -10.76 -17.79 10.15
C ARG A 194 -9.23 -17.70 10.23
N THR A 195 -8.56 -18.82 10.51
CA THR A 195 -7.10 -18.93 10.64
C THR A 195 -6.36 -19.22 9.32
N LYS A 196 -7.06 -19.21 8.18
CA LYS A 196 -6.42 -19.47 6.88
C LYS A 196 -5.37 -18.39 6.58
N ARG A 197 -4.15 -18.85 6.27
CA ARG A 197 -3.02 -18.01 5.88
C ARG A 197 -3.32 -17.16 4.64
N ALA A 198 -2.76 -15.96 4.60
CA ALA A 198 -2.74 -15.15 3.38
C ALA A 198 -1.92 -15.87 2.29
N ARG A 199 -2.45 -15.92 1.05
CA ARG A 199 -1.82 -16.71 -0.05
C ARG A 199 -0.41 -16.26 -0.41
N TRP A 200 -0.11 -14.98 -0.24
CA TRP A 200 1.20 -14.38 -0.56
C TRP A 200 2.23 -14.55 0.58
N LEU A 201 1.79 -14.97 1.77
CA LEU A 201 2.68 -15.26 2.89
C LEU A 201 3.16 -16.70 2.72
N ASP A 202 4.30 -16.90 2.04
CA ASP A 202 4.90 -18.22 1.87
C ASP A 202 5.26 -18.86 3.24
N ALA A 203 5.61 -20.15 3.25
CA ALA A 203 5.85 -20.88 4.49
C ALA A 203 7.10 -20.42 5.23
N ALA A 204 8.12 -19.97 4.52
CA ALA A 204 9.36 -19.48 5.11
C ALA A 204 9.14 -18.10 5.75
N LYS A 205 8.47 -17.19 5.04
CA LYS A 205 8.11 -15.86 5.52
C LYS A 205 7.12 -15.94 6.68
N ALA A 206 6.16 -16.86 6.64
CA ALA A 206 5.26 -17.12 7.76
C ALA A 206 6.00 -17.64 8.99
N ARG A 207 6.91 -18.61 8.84
CA ARG A 207 7.69 -19.17 9.95
C ARG A 207 8.64 -18.13 10.57
N HIS A 208 9.24 -17.28 9.74
CA HIS A 208 10.08 -16.18 10.20
C HIS A 208 9.29 -15.10 10.97
N LEU A 209 8.10 -14.72 10.49
CA LEU A 209 7.32 -13.62 11.07
C LEU A 209 6.36 -14.06 12.19
N LEU A 210 5.93 -15.31 12.21
CA LEU A 210 4.87 -15.83 13.10
C LEU A 210 5.34 -17.04 13.94
N GLY A 211 6.61 -17.46 13.80
CA GLY A 211 7.18 -18.63 14.47
C GLY A 211 6.62 -19.97 13.96
N ASP A 212 6.94 -21.07 14.65
CA ASP A 212 6.50 -22.43 14.30
C ASP A 212 4.99 -22.67 14.49
N VAL A 213 4.23 -21.66 14.91
CA VAL A 213 2.77 -21.76 15.11
C VAL A 213 2.03 -22.20 13.84
N TYR A 214 2.59 -21.93 12.66
CA TYR A 214 2.05 -22.36 11.37
C TYR A 214 2.52 -23.74 10.91
N ALA A 215 3.61 -24.29 11.44
CA ALA A 215 4.16 -25.57 10.98
C ALA A 215 3.27 -26.77 11.34
N ALA A 216 2.39 -26.61 12.33
CA ALA A 216 1.50 -27.68 12.81
C ALA A 216 0.11 -27.70 12.16
N THR A 217 -0.20 -26.78 11.22
CA THR A 217 -1.54 -26.62 10.63
C THR A 217 -1.58 -26.74 9.10
N ALA A 218 -0.48 -27.18 8.50
CA ALA A 218 -0.36 -27.45 7.06
C ALA A 218 -0.57 -28.93 6.73
#